data_AF-A0A6L6C2U3-F1
#
_entry.id   AF-A0A6L6C2U3-F1
#
_cell.length_a   1.000
_cell.length_b   1.000
_cell.length_c   1.000
_cell.angle_alpha   90.00
_cell.angle_beta   90.00
_cell.angle_gamma   90.00
#
_symmetry.space_group_name_H-M   'P 1'
#
loop_
_entity.id
_entity.type
_entity.pdbx_description
1 polymer ?
#
loop_
_entity_poly.entity_id
_entity_poly.type
_entity_poly.pdbx_seq_one_letter_code
_entity_poly.pdbx_strand_id
1 'polypeptide(L)'
;MAYLKLALLVLVFAATIYLIRGNRAIGSKLSAYQQENRKSFKEIAAQMHRSEDALQLLNLLALPDLGENKNWKYVLSFTSFPARFAFLPELIPSITNQTLPPKEIHLNIAKSEISQLPQSLRNHLEVAGIKIFEVSDIGPGKKLIPTLNRTDLPVIVIDDDLIIDPDLTLKIMIQHNLYPNSVIASRAHHVTIEKNGNIQTFAQWEKQWSQSNGPEAEMFATSGAGTLFTKELLHPEALDEDLYAELSFHTDD
;
A
#
# COMPACT_ATOMS: atom_id res chain seq x y z
N MET A 1 -67.75 32.55 -31.33
CA MET A 1 -67.60 31.25 -30.62
C MET A 1 -66.31 30.51 -30.98
N ALA A 2 -65.94 30.35 -32.25
CA ALA A 2 -64.74 29.58 -32.65
C ALA A 2 -63.39 30.21 -32.23
N TYR A 3 -63.23 31.53 -32.41
CA TYR A 3 -61.99 32.24 -32.04
C TYR A 3 -61.67 32.24 -30.54
N LEU A 4 -62.71 32.32 -29.69
CA LEU A 4 -62.55 32.27 -28.23
C LEU A 4 -62.07 30.87 -27.78
N LYS A 5 -62.59 29.80 -28.40
CA LYS A 5 -62.15 28.42 -28.14
C LYS A 5 -60.70 28.19 -28.59
N LEU A 6 -60.30 28.77 -29.72
CA LEU A 6 -58.93 28.69 -30.21
C LEU A 6 -57.95 29.43 -29.28
N ALA A 7 -58.30 30.63 -28.84
CA ALA A 7 -57.47 31.40 -27.89
C ALA A 7 -57.31 30.68 -26.55
N LEU A 8 -58.38 30.08 -26.03
CA LEU A 8 -58.34 29.26 -24.81
C LEU A 8 -57.41 28.05 -24.98
N LEU A 9 -57.47 27.37 -26.13
CA LEU A 9 -56.63 26.20 -26.42
C LEU A 9 -55.14 26.57 -26.51
N VAL A 10 -54.81 27.71 -27.11
CA VAL A 10 -53.43 28.24 -27.14
C VAL A 10 -52.94 28.59 -25.74
N LEU A 11 -53.78 29.19 -24.89
CA LEU A 11 -53.44 29.51 -23.49
C LEU A 11 -53.18 28.26 -22.66
N VAL A 12 -54.04 27.24 -22.78
CA VAL A 12 -53.84 25.95 -22.09
C VAL A 12 -52.56 25.26 -22.59
N PHE A 13 -52.28 25.31 -23.90
CA PHE A 13 -51.06 24.75 -24.47
C PHE A 13 -49.79 25.49 -24.02
N ALA A 14 -49.84 26.82 -23.92
CA ALA A 14 -48.74 27.61 -23.38
C ALA A 14 -48.51 27.32 -21.88
N ALA A 15 -49.59 27.18 -21.10
CA ALA A 15 -49.52 26.83 -19.69
C ALA A 15 -48.96 25.41 -19.45
N THR A 16 -49.35 24.42 -20.27
CA THR A 16 -48.79 23.07 -20.19
C THR A 16 -47.31 23.03 -20.57
N ILE A 17 -46.88 23.75 -21.62
CA ILE A 17 -45.46 23.88 -21.95
C ILE A 17 -44.68 24.53 -20.81
N TYR A 18 -45.23 25.58 -20.18
CA TYR A 18 -44.60 26.24 -19.03
C TYR A 18 -44.44 25.27 -17.84
N LEU A 19 -45.48 24.51 -17.51
CA LEU A 19 -45.43 23.49 -16.45
C LEU A 19 -44.43 22.37 -16.75
N ILE A 20 -44.37 21.88 -18.00
CA ILE A 20 -43.38 20.87 -18.42
C ILE A 20 -41.95 21.41 -18.27
N ARG A 21 -41.70 22.66 -18.67
CA ARG A 21 -40.39 23.30 -18.50
C ARG A 21 -40.04 23.50 -17.03
N GLY A 22 -41.00 23.92 -16.21
CA GLY A 22 -40.83 24.06 -14.76
C GLY A 22 -40.47 22.73 -14.09
N ASN A 23 -41.23 21.66 -14.37
CA ASN A 23 -40.94 20.32 -13.86
C ASN A 23 -39.57 19.79 -14.31
N ARG A 24 -39.19 20.04 -15.57
CA ARG A 24 -37.87 19.65 -16.06
C ARG A 24 -36.74 20.39 -15.34
N ALA A 25 -36.91 21.69 -15.08
CA ALA A 25 -35.93 22.50 -14.35
C ALA A 25 -35.82 22.09 -12.87
N ILE A 26 -36.95 21.76 -12.22
CA ILE A 26 -36.97 21.23 -10.85
C ILE A 26 -36.29 19.86 -10.82
N GLY A 27 -36.62 18.97 -11.76
CA GLY A 27 -36.00 17.65 -11.87
C GLY A 27 -34.49 17.71 -12.08
N SER A 28 -34.00 18.63 -12.93
CA SER A 28 -32.55 18.82 -13.12
C SER A 28 -31.86 19.35 -11.87
N LYS A 29 -32.49 20.29 -11.14
CA LYS A 29 -31.95 20.80 -9.87
C LYS A 29 -31.92 19.70 -8.81
N LEU A 30 -33.00 18.92 -8.69
CA LEU A 30 -33.07 17.81 -7.74
C LEU A 30 -32.01 16.75 -8.04
N SER A 31 -31.80 16.40 -9.31
CA SER A 31 -30.74 15.48 -9.73
C SER A 31 -29.35 16.02 -9.39
N ALA A 32 -29.11 17.32 -9.58
CA ALA A 32 -27.84 17.95 -9.21
C ALA A 32 -27.61 17.89 -7.69
N TYR A 33 -28.63 18.23 -6.88
CA TYR A 33 -28.56 18.10 -5.42
C TYR A 33 -28.35 16.65 -4.96
N GLN A 34 -28.98 15.67 -5.60
CA GLN A 34 -28.76 14.26 -5.28
C GLN A 34 -27.33 13.82 -5.59
N GLN A 35 -26.75 14.29 -6.69
CA GLN A 35 -25.36 14.00 -7.06
C GLN A 35 -24.38 14.64 -6.08
N GLU A 36 -24.61 15.90 -5.71
CA GLU A 36 -23.82 16.62 -4.70
C GLU A 36 -23.88 15.91 -3.35
N ASN A 37 -25.09 15.60 -2.87
CA ASN A 37 -25.29 14.86 -1.63
C ASN A 37 -24.56 13.51 -1.64
N ARG A 38 -24.64 12.73 -2.73
CA ARG A 38 -23.91 11.45 -2.85
C ARG A 38 -22.40 11.64 -2.75
N LYS A 39 -21.86 12.70 -3.35
CA LYS A 39 -20.44 13.03 -3.25
C LYS A 39 -20.07 13.38 -1.81
N SER A 40 -20.83 14.25 -1.17
CA SER A 40 -20.62 14.62 0.24
C SER A 40 -20.74 13.42 1.18
N PHE A 41 -21.73 12.55 0.99
CA PHE A 41 -21.87 11.32 1.78
C PHE A 41 -20.68 10.38 1.61
N LYS A 42 -20.15 10.24 0.39
CA LYS A 42 -18.93 9.44 0.14
C LYS A 42 -17.71 10.03 0.85
N GLU A 43 -17.56 11.36 0.82
CA GLU A 43 -16.47 12.07 1.52
C GLU A 43 -16.58 11.91 3.04
N ILE A 44 -17.78 12.05 3.61
CA ILE A 44 -18.04 11.84 5.03
C ILE A 44 -17.75 10.40 5.44
N ALA A 45 -18.22 9.42 4.68
CA ALA A 45 -17.94 8.00 4.96
C ALA A 45 -16.43 7.70 4.96
N ALA A 46 -15.69 8.23 3.98
CA ALA A 46 -14.23 8.10 3.94
C ALA A 46 -13.55 8.78 5.14
N GLN A 47 -14.07 9.92 5.61
CA GLN A 47 -13.56 10.58 6.81
C GLN A 47 -13.85 9.79 8.08
N MET A 48 -15.04 9.21 8.22
CA MET A 48 -15.39 8.35 9.35
C MET A 48 -14.49 7.12 9.43
N HIS A 49 -14.28 6.41 8.31
CA HIS A 49 -13.38 5.26 8.27
C HIS A 49 -11.95 5.61 8.71
N ARG A 50 -11.38 6.72 8.20
CA ARG A 50 -10.06 7.18 8.66
C ARG A 50 -10.02 7.50 10.15
N SER A 51 -11.12 8.05 10.70
CA SER A 51 -11.21 8.33 12.13
C SER A 51 -11.28 7.05 12.96
N GLU A 52 -12.00 6.03 12.49
CA GLU A 52 -12.07 4.71 13.11
C GLU A 52 -10.69 4.04 13.11
N ASP A 53 -9.99 4.03 11.98
CA ASP A 53 -8.65 3.48 11.84
C ASP A 53 -7.65 4.17 12.81
N ALA A 54 -7.70 5.50 12.89
CA ALA A 54 -6.86 6.26 13.80
C ALA A 54 -7.16 5.94 15.28
N LEU A 55 -8.43 5.80 15.64
CA LEU A 55 -8.83 5.41 17.00
C LEU A 55 -8.37 3.99 17.33
N GLN A 56 -8.48 3.06 16.37
CA GLN A 56 -7.97 1.70 16.54
C GLN A 56 -6.46 1.69 16.74
N LEU A 57 -5.71 2.50 15.97
CA LEU A 57 -4.27 2.67 16.13
C LEU A 57 -3.89 3.21 17.51
N LEU A 58 -4.63 4.21 17.99
CA LEU A 58 -4.43 4.79 19.34
C LEU A 58 -4.70 3.76 20.44
N ASN A 59 -5.76 2.96 20.29
CA ASN A 59 -6.06 1.89 21.24
C ASN A 59 -4.95 0.84 21.27
N LEU A 60 -4.43 0.44 20.10
CA LEU A 60 -3.30 -0.49 20.02
C LEU A 60 -2.08 0.10 20.71
N LEU A 61 -1.71 1.35 20.42
CA LEU A 61 -0.56 2.03 21.05
C LEU A 61 -0.67 2.14 22.58
N ALA A 62 -1.89 2.20 23.10
CA ALA A 62 -2.19 2.27 24.52
C ALA A 62 -2.24 0.89 25.22
N LEU A 63 -2.09 -0.22 24.49
CA LEU A 63 -2.09 -1.54 25.09
C LEU A 63 -0.93 -1.69 26.10
N PRO A 64 -1.20 -2.17 27.32
CA PRO A 64 -0.16 -2.41 28.32
C PRO A 64 0.82 -3.50 27.88
N ASP A 65 0.34 -4.46 27.08
CA ASP A 65 1.12 -5.60 26.56
C ASP A 65 2.16 -5.20 25.49
N LEU A 66 2.08 -3.97 24.95
CA LEU A 66 3.18 -3.41 24.14
C LEU A 66 4.48 -3.21 24.94
N GLY A 67 4.48 -3.42 26.26
CA GLY A 67 5.68 -3.60 27.09
C GLY A 67 6.57 -2.37 27.29
N GLU A 68 7.53 -2.48 28.21
CA GLU A 68 8.53 -1.43 28.51
C GLU A 68 9.71 -1.42 27.52
N ASN A 69 9.93 -2.50 26.75
CA ASN A 69 11.03 -2.64 25.77
C ASN A 69 10.56 -2.47 24.32
N LYS A 70 9.93 -1.34 24.01
CA LYS A 70 9.50 -1.03 22.64
C LYS A 70 10.71 -0.66 21.77
N ASN A 71 10.89 -1.35 20.66
CA ASN A 71 11.83 -0.92 19.63
C ASN A 71 11.07 -0.38 18.41
N TRP A 72 11.16 0.93 18.22
CA TRP A 72 10.54 1.63 17.09
C TRP A 72 11.52 1.89 15.94
N LYS A 73 12.78 1.48 16.08
CA LYS A 73 13.80 1.68 15.06
C LYS A 73 13.76 0.52 14.08
N TYR A 74 13.63 0.86 12.81
CA TYR A 74 13.68 -0.08 11.70
C TYR A 74 14.39 0.57 10.51
N VAL A 75 14.77 -0.25 9.53
CA VAL A 75 15.29 0.19 8.24
C VAL A 75 14.21 -0.06 7.19
N LEU A 76 13.94 0.93 6.34
CA LEU A 76 13.15 0.74 5.14
C LEU A 76 14.07 0.37 3.99
N SER A 77 13.75 -0.67 3.22
CA SER A 77 14.63 -1.20 2.18
C SER A 77 13.87 -1.48 0.90
N PHE A 78 14.45 -1.10 -0.23
CA PHE A 78 13.90 -1.40 -1.53
C PHE A 78 15.01 -1.57 -2.57
N THR A 79 14.64 -2.04 -3.75
CA THR A 79 15.54 -2.15 -4.90
C THR A 79 14.89 -1.49 -6.10
N SER A 80 15.71 -1.07 -7.06
CA SER A 80 15.24 -0.56 -8.34
C SER A 80 16.24 -0.92 -9.43
N PHE A 81 15.79 -0.85 -10.68
CA PHE A 81 16.58 -1.19 -11.85
C PHE A 81 16.32 -0.16 -12.97
N PRO A 82 17.14 -0.11 -14.04
CA PRO A 82 17.12 0.98 -15.01
C PRO A 82 15.74 1.33 -15.60
N ALA A 83 14.89 0.33 -15.86
CA ALA A 83 13.56 0.59 -16.42
C ALA A 83 12.58 1.22 -15.42
N ARG A 84 12.86 1.15 -14.11
CA ARG A 84 11.99 1.67 -13.05
C ARG A 84 12.53 2.92 -12.33
N PHE A 85 13.73 3.38 -12.65
CA PHE A 85 14.26 4.62 -12.09
C PHE A 85 13.33 5.83 -12.29
N ALA A 86 12.50 5.82 -13.34
CA ALA A 86 11.51 6.86 -13.59
C ALA A 86 10.38 6.94 -12.53
N PHE A 87 10.11 5.87 -11.78
CA PHE A 87 9.07 5.84 -10.74
C PHE A 87 9.57 6.36 -9.39
N LEU A 88 10.88 6.33 -9.15
CA LEU A 88 11.48 6.73 -7.87
C LEU A 88 11.10 8.14 -7.40
N PRO A 89 11.02 9.18 -8.27
CA PRO A 89 10.58 10.51 -7.84
C PRO A 89 9.18 10.52 -7.20
N GLU A 90 8.27 9.64 -7.61
CA GLU A 90 6.92 9.53 -7.02
C GLU A 90 6.91 8.72 -5.72
N LEU A 91 7.79 7.72 -5.61
CA LEU A 91 7.96 6.93 -4.40
C LEU A 91 8.53 7.76 -3.23
N ILE A 92 9.52 8.61 -3.50
CA ILE A 92 10.32 9.29 -2.47
C ILE A 92 9.47 10.06 -1.44
N PRO A 93 8.46 10.88 -1.83
CA PRO A 93 7.60 11.54 -0.87
C PRO A 93 6.80 10.57 0.02
N SER A 94 6.42 9.41 -0.49
CA SER A 94 5.62 8.43 0.28
C SER A 94 6.46 7.75 1.36
N ILE A 95 7.75 7.50 1.10
CA ILE A 95 8.64 6.84 2.06
C ILE A 95 9.31 7.79 3.05
N THR A 96 9.47 9.07 2.68
CA THR A 96 10.09 10.09 3.55
C THR A 96 9.10 10.76 4.50
N ASN A 97 7.79 10.76 4.18
CA ASN A 97 6.74 11.38 4.99
C ASN A 97 5.90 10.35 5.79
N GLN A 98 6.50 9.24 6.20
CA GLN A 98 5.84 8.28 7.07
C GLN A 98 5.62 8.86 8.48
N THR A 99 4.47 8.54 9.07
CA THR A 99 4.08 8.96 10.44
C THR A 99 5.08 8.44 11.46
N LEU A 100 5.56 7.20 11.28
CA LEU A 100 6.74 6.69 11.96
C LEU A 100 7.90 6.70 10.94
N PRO A 101 8.83 7.66 11.01
CA PRO A 101 9.94 7.72 10.07
C PRO A 101 10.94 6.57 10.32
N PRO A 102 11.51 5.99 9.24
CA PRO A 102 12.53 4.96 9.38
C PRO A 102 13.81 5.55 9.96
N LYS A 103 14.61 4.71 10.63
CA LYS A 103 15.95 5.12 11.07
C LYS A 103 16.85 5.40 9.87
N GLU A 104 16.74 4.55 8.85
CA GLU A 104 17.47 4.66 7.58
C GLU A 104 16.60 4.13 6.43
N ILE A 105 16.82 4.68 5.24
CA ILE A 105 16.21 4.18 4.01
C ILE A 105 17.34 3.67 3.11
N HIS A 106 17.25 2.42 2.68
CA HIS A 106 18.25 1.73 1.87
C HIS A 106 17.69 1.45 0.47
N LEU A 107 18.38 1.94 -0.54
CA LEU A 107 18.16 1.60 -1.94
C LEU A 107 19.30 0.71 -2.42
N ASN A 108 19.00 -0.55 -2.69
CA ASN A 108 19.95 -1.52 -3.23
C ASN A 108 19.87 -1.54 -4.76
N ILE A 109 20.98 -1.27 -5.43
CA ILE A 109 21.08 -1.31 -6.90
C ILE A 109 22.21 -2.27 -7.28
N ALA A 110 22.02 -3.08 -8.32
CA ALA A 110 23.09 -3.97 -8.76
C ALA A 110 24.31 -3.17 -9.24
N LYS A 111 25.51 -3.68 -8.97
CA LYS A 111 26.78 -3.09 -9.44
C LYS A 111 26.82 -2.82 -10.95
N SER A 112 26.16 -3.67 -11.75
CA SER A 112 26.04 -3.52 -13.21
C SER A 112 25.09 -2.40 -13.63
N GLU A 113 24.20 -1.96 -12.75
CA GLU A 113 23.11 -1.03 -13.03
C GLU A 113 23.36 0.37 -12.48
N ILE A 114 24.24 0.52 -11.47
CA ILE A 114 24.47 1.79 -10.76
C ILE A 114 24.93 2.92 -11.69
N SER A 115 25.71 2.61 -12.72
CA SER A 115 26.20 3.59 -13.71
C SER A 115 25.08 4.17 -14.58
N GLN A 116 23.92 3.50 -14.64
CA GLN A 116 22.75 3.93 -15.39
C GLN A 116 21.84 4.85 -14.56
N LEU A 117 22.09 5.00 -13.25
CA LEU A 117 21.32 5.90 -12.39
C LEU A 117 21.62 7.36 -12.76
N PRO A 118 20.63 8.14 -13.26
CA PRO A 118 20.88 9.52 -13.67
C PRO A 118 21.36 10.37 -12.49
N GLN A 119 22.36 11.23 -12.72
CA GLN A 119 22.93 12.07 -11.66
C GLN A 119 21.89 12.96 -10.97
N SER A 120 20.90 13.47 -11.71
CA SER A 120 19.80 14.25 -11.15
C SER A 120 18.96 13.45 -10.15
N LEU A 121 18.69 12.18 -10.45
CA LEU A 121 17.95 11.28 -9.58
C LEU A 121 18.78 10.88 -8.37
N ARG A 122 20.08 10.61 -8.57
CA ARG A 122 21.03 10.35 -7.46
C ARG A 122 21.05 11.51 -6.47
N ASN A 123 21.15 12.75 -6.95
CA ASN A 123 21.10 13.94 -6.10
C ASN A 123 19.76 14.06 -5.36
N HIS A 124 18.64 13.74 -6.02
CA HIS A 124 17.32 13.77 -5.38
C HIS A 124 17.22 12.74 -4.24
N LEU A 125 17.70 11.51 -4.47
CA LEU A 125 17.76 10.45 -3.46
C LEU A 125 18.65 10.86 -2.26
N GLU A 126 19.81 11.44 -2.52
CA GLU A 126 20.74 11.92 -1.48
C GLU A 126 20.10 13.04 -0.63
N VAL A 127 19.44 14.02 -1.26
CA VAL A 127 18.71 15.09 -0.57
C VAL A 127 17.56 14.55 0.27
N ALA A 128 16.90 13.49 -0.20
CA ALA A 128 15.85 12.79 0.54
C ALA A 128 16.39 11.92 1.70
N GLY A 129 17.72 11.84 1.90
CA GLY A 129 18.35 11.05 2.96
C GLY A 129 18.39 9.54 2.67
N ILE A 130 18.21 9.13 1.42
CA ILE A 130 18.21 7.73 1.00
C ILE A 130 19.65 7.26 0.75
N LYS A 131 20.05 6.17 1.41
CA LYS A 131 21.37 5.57 1.26
C LYS A 131 21.36 4.58 0.10
N ILE A 132 22.20 4.83 -0.89
CA ILE A 132 22.34 3.98 -2.07
C ILE A 132 23.47 2.97 -1.83
N PHE A 133 23.20 1.69 -2.03
CA PHE A 133 24.16 0.60 -1.89
C PHE A 133 24.32 -0.16 -3.21
N GLU A 134 25.58 -0.41 -3.57
CA GLU A 134 25.93 -1.26 -4.71
C GLU A 134 26.04 -2.72 -4.26
N VAL A 135 25.21 -3.59 -4.83
CA VAL A 135 25.07 -5.00 -4.41
C VAL A 135 25.27 -5.97 -5.56
N SER A 136 25.41 -7.26 -5.24
CA SER A 136 25.34 -8.35 -6.22
C SER A 136 23.96 -8.34 -6.89
N ASP A 137 23.90 -8.75 -8.16
CA ASP A 137 22.61 -8.86 -8.84
C ASP A 137 21.96 -10.20 -8.54
N ILE A 138 21.10 -10.21 -7.53
CA ILE A 138 20.26 -11.34 -7.14
C ILE A 138 18.78 -11.08 -7.47
N GLY A 139 18.50 -10.30 -8.52
CA GLY A 139 17.13 -10.01 -8.92
C GLY A 139 16.32 -9.27 -7.83
N PRO A 140 15.05 -9.62 -7.58
CA PRO A 140 14.22 -8.95 -6.58
C PRO A 140 14.76 -9.06 -5.14
N GLY A 141 15.50 -10.14 -4.82
CA GLY A 141 16.09 -10.37 -3.49
C GLY A 141 16.98 -9.23 -2.99
N LYS A 142 17.47 -8.37 -3.90
CA LYS A 142 18.18 -7.12 -3.60
C LYS A 142 17.44 -6.24 -2.59
N LYS A 143 16.10 -6.28 -2.52
CA LYS A 143 15.31 -5.47 -1.57
C LYS A 143 15.49 -5.89 -0.12
N LEU A 144 15.85 -7.15 0.15
CA LEU A 144 15.86 -7.72 1.50
C LEU A 144 17.24 -8.18 1.96
N ILE A 145 17.83 -9.15 1.25
CA ILE A 145 18.97 -9.94 1.72
C ILE A 145 20.20 -9.06 2.05
N PRO A 146 20.64 -8.14 1.15
CA PRO A 146 21.79 -7.30 1.45
C PRO A 146 21.56 -6.40 2.66
N THR A 147 20.32 -5.95 2.89
CA THR A 147 19.99 -5.06 4.01
C THR A 147 20.02 -5.82 5.34
N LEU A 148 19.42 -7.00 5.42
CA LEU A 148 19.49 -7.85 6.62
C LEU A 148 20.93 -8.27 6.97
N ASN A 149 21.81 -8.41 5.97
CA ASN A 149 23.23 -8.68 6.22
C ASN A 149 24.00 -7.47 6.77
N ARG A 150 23.46 -6.24 6.63
CA ARG A 150 24.10 -4.99 7.06
C ARG A 150 23.56 -4.43 8.38
N THR A 151 22.47 -4.97 8.93
CA THR A 151 21.83 -4.42 10.14
C THR A 151 21.19 -5.48 11.01
N ASP A 152 21.18 -5.24 12.32
CA ASP A 152 20.42 -6.03 13.30
C ASP A 152 19.04 -5.42 13.60
N LEU A 153 18.66 -4.35 12.89
CA LEU A 153 17.32 -3.76 13.02
C LEU A 153 16.29 -4.52 12.19
N PRO A 154 15.01 -4.50 12.58
CA PRO A 154 13.92 -4.91 11.70
C PRO A 154 13.99 -4.17 10.36
N VAL A 155 13.70 -4.89 9.27
CA VAL A 155 13.73 -4.37 7.90
C VAL A 155 12.33 -4.46 7.31
N ILE A 156 11.77 -3.31 6.94
CA ILE A 156 10.53 -3.25 6.16
C ILE A 156 10.93 -3.15 4.68
N VAL A 157 10.45 -4.08 3.86
CA VAL A 157 10.65 -4.05 2.41
C VAL A 157 9.43 -3.55 1.66
N ILE A 158 9.68 -2.86 0.55
CA ILE A 158 8.68 -2.35 -0.39
C ILE A 158 9.21 -2.46 -1.83
N ASP A 159 8.30 -2.37 -2.79
CA ASP A 159 8.62 -2.19 -4.21
C ASP A 159 8.77 -0.72 -4.59
N ASP A 160 9.48 -0.47 -5.69
CA ASP A 160 9.83 0.86 -6.18
C ASP A 160 8.75 1.56 -7.01
N ASP A 161 7.68 0.85 -7.33
CA ASP A 161 6.55 1.30 -8.16
C ASP A 161 5.24 1.45 -7.36
N LEU A 162 5.31 1.39 -6.03
CA LEU A 162 4.15 1.53 -5.14
C LEU A 162 4.24 2.79 -4.29
N ILE A 163 3.18 3.61 -4.33
CA ILE A 163 2.97 4.68 -3.36
C ILE A 163 2.43 4.03 -2.08
N ILE A 164 3.15 4.19 -0.98
CA ILE A 164 2.75 3.63 0.31
C ILE A 164 1.97 4.63 1.17
N ASP A 165 1.03 4.12 1.96
CA ASP A 165 0.22 4.95 2.86
C ASP A 165 1.08 5.62 3.95
N PRO A 166 0.79 6.87 4.35
CA PRO A 166 1.60 7.61 5.33
C PRO A 166 1.70 6.98 6.72
N ASP A 167 0.84 6.02 7.07
CA ASP A 167 0.84 5.35 8.38
C ASP A 167 1.22 3.86 8.29
N LEU A 168 1.63 3.38 7.11
CA LEU A 168 1.97 1.99 6.84
C LEU A 168 3.04 1.47 7.82
N THR A 169 4.16 2.18 7.93
CA THR A 169 5.29 1.72 8.75
C THR A 169 4.96 1.75 10.23
N LEU A 170 4.13 2.69 10.68
CA LEU A 170 3.63 2.75 12.05
C LEU A 170 2.75 1.53 12.36
N LYS A 171 1.80 1.20 11.48
CA LYS A 171 0.94 0.01 11.60
C LYS A 171 1.78 -1.27 11.68
N ILE A 172 2.74 -1.43 10.76
CA ILE A 172 3.65 -2.59 10.74
C ILE A 172 4.45 -2.69 12.04
N MET A 173 5.05 -1.59 12.52
CA MET A 173 5.87 -1.61 13.73
C MET A 173 5.05 -1.84 15.00
N ILE A 174 3.80 -1.37 15.06
CA ILE A 174 2.89 -1.71 16.17
C ILE A 174 2.67 -3.23 16.21
N GLN A 175 2.33 -3.83 15.06
CA GLN A 175 2.11 -5.27 14.97
C GLN A 175 3.38 -6.07 15.29
N HIS A 176 4.55 -5.61 14.85
CA HIS A 176 5.81 -6.25 15.20
C HIS A 176 6.10 -6.22 16.70
N ASN A 177 5.78 -5.13 17.40
CA ASN A 177 5.94 -5.08 18.86
C ASN A 177 4.91 -5.97 19.60
N LEU A 178 3.73 -6.22 19.02
CA LEU A 178 2.72 -7.15 19.55
C LEU A 178 3.06 -8.62 19.25
N TYR A 179 3.66 -8.88 18.08
CA TYR A 179 3.96 -10.20 17.55
C TYR A 179 5.42 -10.28 17.08
N PRO A 180 6.40 -10.19 18.00
CA PRO A 180 7.83 -10.06 17.63
C PRO A 180 8.39 -11.30 16.94
N ASN A 181 7.73 -12.46 17.07
CA ASN A 181 8.14 -13.74 16.49
C ASN A 181 7.39 -14.06 15.19
N SER A 182 6.90 -13.04 14.48
CA SER A 182 6.11 -13.22 13.25
C SER A 182 6.57 -12.25 12.16
N VAL A 183 6.51 -12.71 10.91
CA VAL A 183 6.61 -11.83 9.74
C VAL A 183 5.33 -10.99 9.67
N ILE A 184 5.49 -9.68 9.58
CA ILE A 184 4.35 -8.75 9.55
C ILE A 184 4.24 -8.18 8.15
N ALA A 185 3.11 -8.41 7.47
CA ALA A 185 2.88 -7.94 6.10
C ALA A 185 1.60 -7.11 6.02
N SER A 186 1.63 -6.05 5.22
CA SER A 186 0.43 -5.27 4.87
C SER A 186 -0.45 -5.98 3.84
N ARG A 187 0.14 -6.89 3.06
CA ARG A 187 -0.53 -7.67 2.03
C ARG A 187 -0.13 -9.14 2.13
N ALA A 188 -1.10 -9.98 2.43
CA ALA A 188 -0.95 -11.42 2.49
C ALA A 188 -1.86 -12.12 1.47
N HIS A 189 -1.51 -13.36 1.16
CA HIS A 189 -2.37 -14.33 0.48
C HIS A 189 -2.70 -15.44 1.45
N HIS A 190 -3.85 -16.07 1.26
CA HIS A 190 -4.24 -17.23 2.03
C HIS A 190 -4.02 -18.48 1.18
N VAL A 191 -3.16 -19.37 1.67
CA VAL A 191 -2.74 -20.61 1.02
C VAL A 191 -3.91 -21.58 1.04
N THR A 192 -4.40 -21.93 -0.15
CA THR A 192 -5.55 -22.83 -0.25
C THR A 192 -5.10 -24.29 -0.29
N ILE A 193 -5.63 -25.09 0.63
CA ILE A 193 -5.32 -26.51 0.78
C ILE A 193 -6.49 -27.34 0.25
N GLU A 194 -6.20 -28.32 -0.60
CA GLU A 194 -7.18 -29.27 -1.10
C GLU A 194 -7.63 -30.26 -0.02
N LYS A 195 -8.77 -30.93 -0.22
CA LYS A 195 -9.29 -31.95 0.72
C LYS A 195 -8.34 -33.12 0.97
N ASN A 196 -7.42 -33.38 0.05
CA ASN A 196 -6.40 -34.43 0.15
C ASN A 196 -5.15 -33.97 0.94
N GLY A 197 -5.09 -32.71 1.38
CA GLY A 197 -3.95 -32.12 2.09
C GLY A 197 -2.91 -31.45 1.19
N ASN A 198 -3.07 -31.45 -0.13
CA ASN A 198 -2.14 -30.81 -1.04
C ASN A 198 -2.33 -29.30 -1.10
N ILE A 199 -1.23 -28.56 -1.11
CA ILE A 199 -1.23 -27.11 -1.33
C ILE A 199 -1.52 -26.84 -2.80
N GLN A 200 -2.49 -25.96 -3.08
CA GLN A 200 -2.79 -25.56 -4.45
C GLN A 200 -1.69 -24.68 -5.05
N THR A 201 -1.70 -24.49 -6.36
CA THR A 201 -0.75 -23.61 -7.04
C THR A 201 -0.93 -22.15 -6.60
N PHE A 202 0.12 -21.34 -6.70
CA PHE A 202 0.06 -19.91 -6.34
C PHE A 202 -1.10 -19.18 -7.00
N ALA A 203 -1.43 -19.49 -8.25
CA ALA A 203 -2.53 -18.85 -8.99
C ALA A 203 -3.93 -19.14 -8.39
N GLN A 204 -4.06 -20.22 -7.63
CA GLN A 204 -5.33 -20.65 -7.04
C GLN A 204 -5.50 -20.19 -5.59
N TRP A 205 -4.48 -19.56 -4.99
CA TRP A 205 -4.57 -19.01 -3.64
C TRP A 205 -5.50 -17.80 -3.59
N GLU A 206 -6.08 -17.56 -2.42
CA GLU A 206 -6.92 -16.41 -2.17
C GLU A 206 -6.03 -15.16 -1.98
N LYS A 207 -6.04 -14.29 -2.99
CA LYS A 207 -5.17 -13.11 -3.06
C LYS A 207 -5.71 -11.97 -2.20
N GLN A 208 -4.80 -11.19 -1.63
CA GLN A 208 -5.11 -10.03 -0.78
C GLN A 208 -6.13 -10.38 0.32
N TRP A 209 -5.81 -11.44 1.06
CA TRP A 209 -6.69 -11.95 2.10
C TRP A 209 -6.91 -10.90 3.20
N SER A 210 -8.17 -10.69 3.56
CA SER A 210 -8.59 -9.66 4.52
C SER A 210 -9.67 -10.12 5.50
N GLN A 211 -9.96 -11.43 5.54
CA GLN A 211 -11.00 -11.97 6.44
C GLN A 211 -10.45 -12.29 7.84
N SER A 212 -9.13 -12.43 7.97
CA SER A 212 -8.42 -12.62 9.25
C SER A 212 -7.10 -11.85 9.24
N ASN A 213 -6.55 -11.62 10.44
CA ASN A 213 -5.32 -10.85 10.64
C ASN A 213 -4.14 -11.70 11.14
N GLY A 214 -4.31 -13.03 11.23
CA GLY A 214 -3.28 -13.94 11.72
C GLY A 214 -2.95 -13.76 13.21
N PRO A 215 -1.81 -14.31 13.68
CA PRO A 215 -0.88 -15.15 12.94
C PRO A 215 -1.48 -16.51 12.59
N GLU A 216 -1.35 -16.95 11.34
CA GLU A 216 -1.89 -18.20 10.81
C GLU A 216 -0.85 -18.85 9.88
N ALA A 217 -0.76 -20.18 9.87
CA ALA A 217 0.24 -20.89 9.07
C ALA A 217 -0.06 -20.82 7.57
N GLU A 218 -1.34 -20.65 7.23
CA GLU A 218 -1.86 -20.52 5.88
C GLU A 218 -1.73 -19.09 5.33
N MET A 219 -1.18 -18.14 6.10
CA MET A 219 -0.89 -16.80 5.62
C MET A 219 0.48 -16.71 4.98
N PHE A 220 0.49 -16.29 3.72
CA PHE A 220 1.70 -16.05 2.95
C PHE A 220 1.89 -14.55 2.73
N ALA A 221 2.97 -14.00 3.30
CA ALA A 221 3.33 -12.59 3.14
C ALA A 221 3.85 -12.31 1.73
N THR A 222 3.32 -11.27 1.08
CA THR A 222 3.96 -10.69 -0.12
C THR A 222 4.85 -9.55 0.30
N SER A 223 5.99 -9.37 -0.34
CA SER A 223 7.06 -8.46 0.07
C SER A 223 6.95 -7.04 -0.52
N GLY A 224 6.11 -6.85 -1.55
CA GLY A 224 6.06 -5.59 -2.29
C GLY A 224 5.40 -4.40 -1.60
N ALA A 225 4.37 -4.64 -0.77
CA ALA A 225 3.52 -3.56 -0.23
C ALA A 225 3.86 -3.12 1.20
N GLY A 226 5.01 -3.54 1.74
CA GLY A 226 5.35 -3.33 3.15
C GLY A 226 5.30 -4.63 3.94
N THR A 227 6.47 -5.26 4.08
CA THR A 227 6.63 -6.47 4.88
C THR A 227 7.88 -6.38 5.75
N LEU A 228 7.72 -6.66 7.03
CA LEU A 228 8.77 -6.63 8.02
C LEU A 228 9.37 -8.01 8.22
N PHE A 229 10.70 -8.04 8.11
CA PHE A 229 11.52 -9.18 8.46
C PHE A 229 12.51 -8.78 9.55
N THR A 230 12.86 -9.72 10.40
CA THR A 230 14.07 -9.64 11.23
C THR A 230 14.97 -10.81 10.88
N LYS A 231 16.26 -10.68 11.20
CA LYS A 231 17.25 -11.70 10.86
C LYS A 231 16.96 -13.04 11.55
N GLU A 232 16.40 -12.98 12.75
CA GLU A 232 16.08 -14.13 13.60
C GLU A 232 14.85 -14.92 13.12
N LEU A 233 13.98 -14.29 12.34
CA LEU A 233 12.80 -14.94 11.77
C LEU A 233 13.14 -15.83 10.57
N LEU A 234 14.30 -15.62 9.96
CA LEU A 234 14.71 -16.32 8.75
C LEU A 234 15.77 -17.39 9.07
N HIS A 235 15.69 -18.51 8.37
CA HIS A 235 16.77 -19.50 8.39
C HIS A 235 18.05 -18.85 7.82
N PRO A 236 19.26 -19.13 8.35
CA PRO A 236 20.50 -18.50 7.86
C PRO A 236 20.71 -18.65 6.35
N GLU A 237 20.27 -19.77 5.77
CA GLU A 237 20.34 -20.03 4.32
C GLU A 237 19.45 -19.08 3.49
N ALA A 238 18.40 -18.50 4.07
CA ALA A 238 17.59 -17.49 3.38
C ALA A 238 18.34 -16.17 3.15
N LEU A 239 19.50 -16.00 3.80
CA LEU A 239 20.38 -14.83 3.65
C LEU A 239 21.61 -15.12 2.77
N ASP A 240 21.72 -16.35 2.26
CA ASP A 240 22.76 -16.75 1.32
C ASP A 240 22.38 -16.29 -0.09
N GLU A 241 23.15 -15.33 -0.62
CA GLU A 241 22.91 -14.73 -1.94
C GLU A 241 23.04 -15.77 -3.07
N ASP A 242 23.98 -16.70 -2.96
CA ASP A 242 24.25 -17.70 -4.00
C ASP A 242 23.12 -18.73 -4.05
N LEU A 243 22.68 -19.20 -2.88
CA LEU A 243 21.56 -20.15 -2.77
C LEU A 243 20.23 -19.51 -3.22
N TYR A 244 19.98 -18.26 -2.84
CA TYR A 244 18.80 -17.53 -3.31
C TYR A 244 18.81 -17.37 -4.84
N ALA A 245 19.96 -17.01 -5.42
CA ALA A 245 20.10 -16.89 -6.87
C ALA A 245 19.92 -18.23 -7.60
N GLU A 246 20.26 -19.36 -6.99
CA GLU A 246 20.01 -20.69 -7.55
C GLU A 246 18.53 -21.05 -7.55
N LEU A 247 17.83 -20.80 -6.43
CA LEU A 247 16.48 -21.33 -6.19
C LEU A 247 15.35 -20.36 -6.59
N SER A 248 15.58 -19.06 -6.48
CA SER A 248 14.51 -18.05 -6.40
C SER A 248 14.80 -16.74 -7.17
N PHE A 249 15.76 -16.74 -8.10
CA PHE A 249 16.22 -15.52 -8.79
C PHE A 249 15.11 -14.67 -9.44
N HIS A 250 14.05 -15.30 -9.92
CA HIS A 250 12.93 -14.65 -10.61
C HIS A 250 11.70 -14.42 -9.74
N THR A 251 11.77 -14.74 -8.45
CA THR A 251 10.66 -14.65 -7.51
C THR A 251 10.97 -13.69 -6.39
N ASP A 252 10.02 -12.83 -6.06
CA ASP A 252 10.18 -11.77 -5.07
C ASP A 252 9.49 -12.06 -3.73
N ASP A 253 8.58 -13.03 -3.69
CA ASP A 253 7.85 -13.49 -2.50
C ASP A 253 8.17 -14.95 -2.14
#